data_AF-A0A957PGP4-F1
#
_entry.id   AF-A0A957PGP4-F1
#
_cell.length_a   1.000
_cell.length_b   1.000
_cell.length_c   1.000
_cell.angle_alpha   90.00
_cell.angle_beta   90.00
_cell.angle_gamma   90.00
#
_symmetry.space_group_name_H-M   'P 1'
#
loop_
_entity.id
_entity.type
_entity.pdbx_description
1 polymer ?
#
loop_
_entity_poly.entity_id
_entity_poly.type
_entity_poly.pdbx_seq_one_letter_code
_entity_poly.pdbx_strand_id
1 'polypeptide(L)'
;PVRIRRAGATEWSEMPITHLYTENSRGLGVADMAYAIESGRAHRANGQLAYHVLDIMCAIHDASNQDAHVQLASTCERPAPLPLGLLVGTLDA
;
A
#
# COMPACT_ATOMS: atom_id res chain seq x y z
N PRO A 1 -13.71 11.15 -5.90
CA PRO A 1 -14.21 10.29 -7.00
C PRO A 1 -13.04 9.75 -7.84
N VAL A 2 -12.95 8.42 -7.98
CA VAL A 2 -11.94 7.76 -8.84
C VAL A 2 -12.57 7.53 -10.20
N ARG A 3 -11.89 7.94 -11.28
CA ARG A 3 -12.33 7.72 -12.66
C ARG A 3 -11.28 6.95 -13.42
N ILE A 4 -11.71 6.05 -14.31
CA ILE A 4 -10.83 5.30 -15.19
C ILE A 4 -11.19 5.54 -16.65
N ARG A 5 -10.17 5.60 -17.52
CA ARG A 5 -10.34 5.55 -18.97
C ARG A 5 -9.56 4.36 -19.48
N ARG A 6 -10.29 3.32 -19.86
CA ARG A 6 -9.70 2.07 -20.38
C ARG A 6 -9.12 2.32 -21.77
N ALA A 7 -8.17 1.49 -22.19
CA ALA A 7 -7.65 1.54 -23.55
C ALA A 7 -8.80 1.39 -24.57
N GLY A 8 -8.85 2.29 -25.56
CA GLY A 8 -9.93 2.34 -26.55
C GLY A 8 -11.21 3.07 -26.10
N ALA A 9 -11.34 3.45 -24.83
CA ALA A 9 -12.47 4.26 -24.37
C ALA A 9 -12.27 5.74 -24.71
N THR A 10 -13.30 6.37 -25.27
CA THR A 10 -13.34 7.81 -25.55
C THR A 10 -13.66 8.61 -24.29
N GLU A 11 -14.45 8.03 -23.39
CA GLU A 11 -14.95 8.69 -22.17
C GLU A 11 -14.39 8.03 -20.90
N TRP A 12 -14.39 8.80 -19.81
CA TRP A 12 -14.04 8.33 -18.48
C TRP A 12 -15.26 7.70 -17.80
N SER A 13 -15.07 6.56 -17.13
CA SER A 13 -16.09 5.96 -16.25
C SER A 13 -15.73 6.15 -14.79
N GLU A 14 -16.73 6.42 -13.96
CA GLU A 14 -16.56 6.48 -12.51
C GLU A 14 -16.46 5.08 -11.91
N MET A 15 -15.55 4.91 -10.96
CA MET A 15 -15.39 3.68 -10.20
C MET A 15 -15.98 3.86 -8.80
N PRO A 16 -16.79 2.89 -8.32
CA PRO A 16 -17.31 2.95 -6.97
C PRO A 16 -16.16 2.89 -5.97
N ILE A 17 -16.27 3.66 -4.89
CA ILE A 17 -15.35 3.55 -3.76
C ILE A 17 -15.77 2.32 -2.96
N THR A 18 -14.86 1.35 -2.84
CA THR A 18 -15.18 0.02 -2.30
C THR A 18 -14.73 -0.18 -0.86
N HIS A 19 -13.80 0.65 -0.36
CA HIS A 19 -13.29 0.58 1.01
C HIS A 19 -13.84 1.70 1.89
N LEU A 20 -13.98 1.39 3.18
CA LEU A 20 -14.23 2.38 4.22
C LEU A 20 -12.99 3.27 4.42
N TYR A 21 -13.16 4.41 5.09
CA TYR A 21 -12.11 5.39 5.39
C TYR A 21 -11.66 6.26 4.20
N THR A 22 -12.62 6.93 3.56
CA THR A 22 -12.36 7.89 2.46
C THR A 22 -11.90 9.26 2.92
N GLU A 23 -11.85 9.49 4.22
CA GLU A 23 -11.45 10.73 4.86
C GLU A 23 -10.10 10.57 5.59
N ASN A 24 -9.70 11.63 6.30
CA ASN A 24 -8.49 11.65 7.10
C ASN A 24 -8.55 10.62 8.24
N SER A 25 -7.92 9.47 8.03
CA SER A 25 -8.01 8.29 8.91
C SER A 25 -6.66 8.00 9.56
N ARG A 26 -6.06 9.04 10.18
CA ARG A 26 -4.82 8.90 10.95
C ARG A 26 -5.00 7.84 12.03
N GLY A 27 -3.97 7.02 12.21
CA GLY A 27 -3.99 5.92 13.18
C GLY A 27 -4.41 4.57 12.59
N LEU A 28 -4.98 4.52 11.37
CA LEU A 28 -5.39 3.26 10.73
C LEU A 28 -4.24 2.23 10.62
N GLY A 29 -3.02 2.68 10.26
CA GLY A 29 -1.86 1.81 10.20
C GLY A 29 -1.40 1.27 11.55
N VAL A 30 -1.56 2.06 12.63
CA VAL A 30 -1.25 1.62 14.00
C VAL A 30 -2.33 0.67 14.51
N ALA A 31 -3.59 0.90 14.17
CA ALA A 31 -4.68 -0.03 14.45
C ALA A 31 -4.48 -1.38 13.74
N ASP A 32 -4.06 -1.37 12.46
CA ASP A 32 -3.70 -2.60 11.72
C ASP A 32 -2.56 -3.35 12.39
N MET A 33 -1.55 -2.62 12.86
CA MET A 33 -0.44 -3.21 13.60
C MET A 33 -0.92 -3.88 14.90
N ALA A 34 -1.79 -3.21 15.67
CA ALA A 34 -2.33 -3.76 16.91
C ALA A 34 -3.13 -5.05 16.66
N TYR A 35 -4.07 -5.04 15.70
CA TYR A 35 -4.85 -6.23 15.32
C TYR A 35 -3.95 -7.38 14.87
N ALA A 36 -2.94 -7.08 14.04
CA ALA A 36 -2.01 -8.08 13.55
C ALA A 36 -1.16 -8.72 14.66
N ILE A 37 -0.76 -7.94 15.66
CA ILE A 37 -0.04 -8.44 16.84
C ILE A 37 -0.95 -9.37 17.65
N GLU A 38 -2.22 -9.00 17.84
CA GLU A 38 -3.18 -9.82 18.60
C GLU A 38 -3.52 -11.14 17.88
N SER A 39 -3.65 -11.13 16.55
CA SER A 39 -4.05 -12.30 15.75
C SER A 39 -2.88 -13.16 15.27
N GLY A 40 -1.65 -12.62 15.29
CA GLY A 40 -0.44 -13.28 14.80
C GLY A 40 -0.23 -13.20 13.28
N ARG A 41 -1.03 -12.42 12.52
CA ARG A 41 -0.72 -12.14 11.11
C ARG A 41 0.39 -11.09 10.98
N ALA A 42 1.02 -11.02 9.81
CA ALA A 42 1.89 -9.89 9.50
C ALA A 42 1.07 -8.59 9.37
N HIS A 43 1.50 -7.53 10.05
CA HIS A 43 0.93 -6.20 9.81
C HIS A 43 1.33 -5.70 8.41
N ARG A 44 0.48 -4.89 7.78
CA ARG A 44 0.65 -4.49 6.38
C ARG A 44 1.84 -3.55 6.18
N ALA A 45 2.02 -2.62 7.11
CA ALA A 45 3.16 -1.70 7.13
C ALA A 45 4.32 -2.28 7.96
N ASN A 46 4.83 -3.45 7.56
CA ASN A 46 5.90 -4.14 8.29
C ASN A 46 7.31 -3.68 7.92
N GLY A 47 8.28 -4.13 8.72
CA GLY A 47 9.68 -3.78 8.56
C GLY A 47 10.30 -4.25 7.24
N GLN A 48 9.86 -5.37 6.68
CA GLN A 48 10.35 -5.87 5.40
C GLN A 48 9.92 -4.95 4.25
N LEU A 49 8.66 -4.53 4.23
CA LEU A 49 8.16 -3.53 3.28
C LEU A 49 8.88 -2.20 3.47
N ALA A 50 9.03 -1.74 4.71
CA ALA A 50 9.70 -0.47 5.01
C ALA A 50 11.16 -0.47 4.54
N TYR A 51 11.88 -1.57 4.75
CA TYR A 51 13.23 -1.76 4.24
C TYR A 51 13.26 -1.75 2.71
N HIS A 52 12.34 -2.46 2.06
CA HIS A 52 12.28 -2.47 0.60
C HIS A 52 12.01 -1.08 0.00
N VAL A 53 11.12 -0.30 0.62
CA VAL A 53 10.87 1.10 0.24
C VAL A 53 12.13 1.95 0.44
N LEU A 54 12.86 1.77 1.55
CA LEU A 54 14.11 2.49 1.79
C LEU A 54 15.17 2.17 0.73
N ASP A 55 15.33 0.90 0.37
CA ASP A 55 16.25 0.47 -0.69
C ASP A 55 15.88 1.11 -2.04
N ILE A 56 14.59 1.16 -2.39
CA ILE A 56 14.11 1.87 -3.58
C ILE A 56 14.49 3.36 -3.52
N MET A 57 14.28 4.02 -2.39
CA MET A 57 14.62 5.44 -2.22
C MET A 57 16.12 5.69 -2.43
N CYS A 58 16.97 4.85 -1.84
CA CYS A 58 18.42 4.91 -2.05
C CYS A 58 18.80 4.62 -3.51
N ALA A 59 18.24 3.58 -4.12
CA ALA A 59 18.52 3.20 -5.51
C ALA A 59 18.13 4.29 -6.52
N ILE A 60 17.09 5.07 -6.26
CA ILE A 60 16.73 6.24 -7.09
C ILE A 60 17.88 7.27 -7.08
N HIS A 61 18.46 7.56 -5.91
CA HIS A 61 19.60 8.46 -5.81
C HIS A 61 20.85 7.89 -6.50
N ASP A 62 21.12 6.60 -6.30
CA ASP A 62 22.27 5.93 -6.92
C ASP A 62 22.16 5.88 -8.44
N ALA A 63 20.98 5.57 -8.97
CA ALA A 63 20.70 5.58 -10.40
C ALA A 63 20.93 6.97 -11.02
N SER A 64 20.46 8.03 -10.35
CA SER A 64 20.67 9.41 -10.79
C SER A 64 22.15 9.81 -10.78
N ASN A 65 22.92 9.37 -9.78
CA ASN A 65 24.34 9.71 -9.67
C ASN A 65 25.19 8.98 -10.71
N GLN A 66 24.77 7.78 -11.13
CA GLN A 66 25.50 6.92 -12.06
C GLN A 66 25.04 7.06 -13.52
N ASP A 67 23.93 7.77 -13.76
CA ASP A 67 23.24 7.84 -15.05
C ASP A 67 22.93 6.42 -15.60
N ALA A 68 22.51 5.52 -14.72
CA ALA A 68 22.35 4.11 -15.01
C ALA A 68 21.18 3.47 -14.25
N HIS A 69 20.69 2.34 -14.77
CA HIS A 69 19.68 1.55 -14.08
C HIS A 69 20.31 0.74 -12.93
N VAL A 70 19.75 0.85 -11.73
CA VAL A 70 20.20 0.13 -10.53
C VAL A 70 19.23 -1.00 -10.21
N GLN A 71 19.77 -2.20 -10.00
CA GLN A 71 19.01 -3.34 -9.50
C GLN A 71 18.84 -3.24 -7.98
N LEU A 72 17.62 -3.47 -7.49
CA LEU A 72 17.34 -3.50 -6.06
C LEU A 72 17.92 -4.75 -5.43
N ALA A 73 18.54 -4.60 -4.26
CA ALA A 73 19.07 -5.72 -3.49
C ALA A 73 18.00 -6.35 -2.59
N SER A 74 17.01 -5.56 -2.18
CA SER A 74 15.94 -5.99 -1.30
C SER A 74 14.71 -6.49 -2.05
N THR A 75 13.88 -7.26 -1.35
CA THR A 75 12.55 -7.67 -1.78
C THR A 75 11.64 -7.79 -0.55
N CYS A 76 10.34 -7.84 -0.76
CA CYS A 76 9.37 -8.11 0.30
C CYS A 76 8.14 -8.83 -0.27
N GLU A 77 7.45 -9.57 0.59
CA GLU A 77 6.11 -10.04 0.24
C GLU A 77 5.16 -8.86 0.07
N ARG A 78 4.29 -8.91 -0.94
CA ARG A 78 3.26 -7.90 -1.13
C ARG A 78 2.23 -8.03 0.00
N PRO A 79 2.03 -7.00 0.83
CA PRO A 79 1.02 -7.05 1.88
C PRO A 79 -0.38 -7.27 1.30
N ALA A 80 -1.23 -7.99 2.05
CA ALA A 80 -2.63 -8.13 1.70
C ALA A 80 -3.34 -6.76 1.68
N PRO A 81 -4.23 -6.49 0.71
CA PRO A 81 -5.05 -5.29 0.74
C PRO A 81 -6.01 -5.32 1.94
N LEU A 82 -6.58 -4.17 2.32
CA LEU A 82 -7.70 -4.16 3.27
C LEU A 82 -8.89 -4.92 2.65
N PRO A 83 -9.57 -5.78 3.42
CA PRO A 83 -10.74 -6.49 2.93
C PRO A 83 -11.92 -5.55 2.73
N LEU A 84 -12.83 -5.97 1.87
CA LEU A 84 -14.12 -5.31 1.65
C LEU A 84 -15.09 -5.67 2.78
N GLY A 85 -16.06 -4.78 3.04
CA GLY A 85 -17.17 -5.08 3.95
C GLY A 85 -16.84 -5.07 5.45
N LEU A 86 -15.70 -4.48 5.85
CA LEU A 86 -15.41 -4.20 7.25
C LEU A 86 -16.49 -3.28 7.85
N LEU A 87 -16.69 -3.34 9.16
CA LEU A 87 -17.48 -2.33 9.89
C LEU A 87 -16.57 -1.17 10.27
N VAL A 88 -17.14 0.03 10.38
CA VAL A 88 -16.39 1.20 10.87
C VAL A 88 -15.82 0.91 12.26
N GLY A 89 -14.53 1.19 12.45
CA GLY A 89 -13.80 0.92 13.69
C GLY A 89 -13.23 -0.50 13.80
N THR A 90 -13.45 -1.37 12.81
CA THR A 90 -12.95 -2.75 12.81
C THR A 90 -11.90 -2.99 11.73
N LEU A 91 -11.03 -3.98 11.96
CA LEU A 91 -10.04 -4.48 11.03
C LEU A 91 -10.07 -6.01 11.01
N ASP A 92 -9.49 -6.60 9.97
CA ASP A 92 -9.31 -8.04 9.91
C ASP A 92 -8.29 -8.50 10.96
N ALA A 93 -8.65 -9.60 11.62
CA ALA A 93 -7.74 -10.39 12.43
C ALA A 93 -6.66 -10.98 11.52
#